data_AF-A0A925XP51-F1
#
_entry.id   AF-A0A925XP51-F1
#
_cell.length_a   1.000
_cell.length_b   1.000
_cell.length_c   1.000
_cell.angle_alpha   90.00
_cell.angle_beta   90.00
_cell.angle_gamma   90.00
#
_symmetry.space_group_name_H-M   'P 1'
#
loop_
_entity.id
_entity.type
_entity.pdbx_description
1 polymer ?
#
loop_
_entity_poly.entity_id
_entity_poly.type
_entity_poly.pdbx_seq_one_letter_code
_entity_poly.pdbx_strand_id
1 'polypeptide(L)'
;MRPRSHRVGSVVVLLALAVGCRQEPPAPTPALNNSGVTSTAAVAHEAVSAEPPFHLEEGFEPLAFADFEAFDAQADTWAATDEGLKCSGKPKGYLYSKQPYQNFTLRLDYRFPRPDNLKDEAKFKGNTGFLVYITGEHKLWPMCLEVQGKHVQMAAIKENGGAEPVKAEEDDAARQQARKPVG
;
A
#
# COMPACT_ATOMS: atom_id res chain seq x y z
N MET A 1 39.80 41.10 -25.13
CA MET A 1 38.53 41.83 -25.28
C MET A 1 37.78 41.23 -26.47
N ARG A 2 36.59 40.66 -26.24
CA ARG A 2 35.58 40.03 -27.16
C ARG A 2 35.99 38.75 -27.94
N PRO A 3 35.02 37.86 -28.29
CA PRO A 3 33.92 37.35 -27.46
C PRO A 3 33.66 35.81 -27.61
N ARG A 4 32.72 35.34 -26.76
CA ARG A 4 32.10 34.00 -26.66
C ARG A 4 31.64 33.37 -27.98
N SER A 5 31.64 32.03 -28.00
CA SER A 5 30.57 31.26 -28.65
C SER A 5 30.18 30.07 -27.78
N HIS A 6 28.94 30.08 -27.30
CA HIS A 6 28.28 28.98 -26.61
C HIS A 6 27.64 28.08 -27.66
N ARG A 7 27.90 26.77 -27.62
CA ARG A 7 27.06 25.78 -28.30
C ARG A 7 26.14 25.14 -27.26
N VAL A 8 24.89 25.55 -27.34
CA VAL A 8 23.73 24.91 -26.72
C VAL A 8 23.53 23.57 -27.45
N GLY A 9 23.73 22.46 -26.74
CA GLY A 9 23.36 21.13 -27.20
C GLY A 9 21.89 20.90 -26.93
N SER A 10 21.05 21.10 -27.95
CA SER A 10 19.63 20.75 -27.92
C SER A 10 19.51 19.24 -28.07
N VAL A 11 19.08 18.54 -27.01
CA VAL A 11 18.72 17.12 -27.08
C VAL A 11 17.22 17.05 -27.33
N VAL A 12 16.86 16.72 -28.57
CA VAL A 12 15.50 16.40 -28.98
C VAL A 12 15.27 14.93 -28.67
N VAL A 13 14.51 14.62 -27.61
CA VAL A 13 13.97 13.27 -27.39
C VAL A 13 12.61 13.21 -28.08
N LEU A 14 12.55 12.40 -29.13
CA LEU A 14 11.34 12.05 -29.86
C LEU A 14 10.42 11.22 -28.94
N LEU A 15 9.29 11.78 -28.51
CA LEU A 15 8.22 11.03 -27.85
C LEU A 15 7.41 10.30 -28.93
N ALA A 16 7.63 8.99 -29.07
CA ALA A 16 6.77 8.13 -29.89
C ALA A 16 5.51 7.78 -29.11
N LEU A 17 4.38 8.41 -29.46
CA LEU A 17 3.05 8.02 -29.00
C LEU A 17 2.64 6.72 -29.70
N ALA A 18 2.77 5.59 -29.02
CA ALA A 18 2.12 4.35 -29.44
C ALA A 18 0.66 4.37 -28.96
N VAL A 19 -0.24 4.72 -29.88
CA VAL A 19 -1.68 4.44 -29.75
C VAL A 19 -1.85 2.92 -29.85
N GLY A 20 -2.02 2.27 -28.71
CA GLY A 20 -2.38 0.85 -28.62
C GLY A 20 -3.89 0.69 -28.49
N CYS A 21 -4.55 0.19 -29.54
CA CYS A 21 -5.91 -0.32 -29.48
C CYS A 21 -5.95 -1.72 -28.80
N ARG A 22 -7.09 -2.02 -28.15
CA ARG A 22 -7.69 -3.32 -27.72
C ARG A 22 -7.86 -3.44 -26.19
N GLN A 23 -8.93 -4.00 -25.64
CA GLN A 23 -10.02 -4.83 -26.16
C GLN A 23 -11.21 -4.71 -25.19
N GLU A 24 -12.44 -4.74 -25.70
CA GLU A 24 -13.66 -4.76 -24.88
C GLU A 24 -13.84 -6.14 -24.19
N PRO A 25 -14.18 -6.19 -22.90
CA PRO A 25 -14.36 -7.47 -22.20
C PRO A 25 -15.57 -8.25 -22.75
N PRO A 26 -15.53 -9.59 -22.76
CA PRO A 26 -16.66 -10.40 -23.23
C PRO A 26 -17.88 -10.25 -22.31
N ALA A 27 -19.06 -10.33 -22.93
CA ALA A 27 -20.36 -10.20 -22.27
C ALA A 27 -20.58 -11.24 -21.15
N PRO A 28 -21.33 -10.89 -20.08
CA PRO A 28 -21.59 -11.80 -18.97
C PRO A 28 -22.57 -12.92 -19.35
N THR A 29 -22.21 -14.15 -19.03
CA THR A 29 -23.04 -15.37 -19.08
C THR A 29 -24.25 -15.24 -18.13
N PRO A 30 -25.45 -15.74 -18.49
CA PRO A 30 -26.67 -15.54 -17.70
C PRO A 30 -26.61 -16.19 -16.31
N ALA A 31 -27.12 -15.45 -15.33
CA ALA A 31 -27.13 -15.79 -13.92
C ALA A 31 -28.08 -16.96 -13.59
N LEU A 32 -27.60 -17.89 -12.75
CA LEU A 32 -28.42 -18.84 -12.02
C LEU A 32 -29.08 -18.12 -10.83
N ASN A 33 -30.37 -17.94 -11.00
CA ASN A 33 -31.43 -17.65 -10.06
C ASN A 33 -31.43 -18.59 -8.83
N ASN A 34 -31.16 -18.02 -7.65
CA ASN A 34 -31.66 -18.54 -6.38
C ASN A 34 -32.26 -17.40 -5.56
N SER A 35 -33.59 -17.39 -5.50
CA SER A 35 -34.38 -16.54 -4.63
C SER A 35 -34.28 -17.03 -3.18
N GLY A 36 -33.80 -16.16 -2.30
CA GLY A 36 -33.75 -16.35 -0.85
C GLY A 36 -33.64 -15.00 -0.17
N VAL A 37 -34.75 -14.26 -0.17
CA VAL A 37 -34.89 -12.95 0.44
C VAL A 37 -34.80 -13.09 1.96
N THR A 38 -33.79 -12.47 2.57
CA THR A 38 -34.00 -11.73 3.82
C THR A 38 -33.14 -10.48 3.76
N SER A 39 -33.79 -9.35 3.52
CA SER A 39 -33.20 -8.02 3.54
C SER A 39 -32.95 -7.62 4.99
N THR A 40 -31.70 -7.75 5.44
CA THR A 40 -31.20 -6.97 6.57
C THR A 40 -30.68 -5.65 6.03
N ALA A 41 -31.24 -4.57 6.54
CA ALA A 41 -30.95 -3.20 6.16
C ALA A 41 -29.44 -2.95 6.04
N ALA A 42 -29.02 -2.50 4.86
CA ALA A 42 -27.72 -1.89 4.67
C ALA A 42 -27.69 -0.64 5.55
N VAL A 43 -26.94 -0.69 6.64
CA VAL A 43 -26.53 0.51 7.36
C VAL A 43 -25.67 1.27 6.38
N ALA A 44 -26.16 2.41 5.91
CA ALA A 44 -25.37 3.33 5.13
C ALA A 44 -24.15 3.71 5.98
N HIS A 45 -22.97 3.25 5.57
CA HIS A 45 -21.74 3.88 6.00
C HIS A 45 -21.78 5.29 5.41
N GLU A 46 -22.12 6.25 6.27
CA GLU A 46 -21.97 7.67 6.02
C GLU A 46 -20.57 7.88 5.45
N ALA A 47 -20.48 8.43 4.25
CA ALA A 47 -19.22 8.66 3.58
C ALA A 47 -18.42 9.65 4.43
N VAL A 48 -17.43 9.15 5.15
CA VAL A 48 -16.48 9.94 5.92
C VAL A 48 -15.68 10.78 4.93
N SER A 49 -16.16 11.99 4.66
CA SER A 49 -15.44 13.03 3.93
C SER A 49 -14.57 13.79 4.95
N ALA A 50 -13.60 13.10 5.55
CA ALA A 50 -12.57 13.76 6.33
C ALA A 50 -11.45 14.20 5.38
N GLU A 51 -11.03 15.46 5.48
CA GLU A 51 -9.73 15.86 4.93
C GLU A 51 -8.65 14.90 5.48
N PRO A 52 -7.69 14.45 4.65
CA PRO A 52 -6.70 13.49 5.10
C PRO A 52 -5.95 14.03 6.33
N PRO A 53 -5.58 13.18 7.30
CA PRO A 53 -4.87 13.59 8.52
C PRO A 53 -3.41 13.99 8.24
N PHE A 54 -3.08 14.27 6.99
CA PHE A 54 -1.76 14.60 6.49
C PHE A 54 -1.88 15.64 5.38
N HIS A 55 -0.81 16.42 5.21
CA HIS A 55 -0.67 17.30 4.06
C HIS A 55 -0.34 16.46 2.82
N LEU A 56 -1.19 16.51 1.80
CA LEU A 56 -0.90 15.88 0.51
C LEU A 56 0.17 16.70 -0.22
N GLU A 57 1.34 16.09 -0.43
CA GLU A 57 2.46 16.70 -1.13
C GLU A 57 2.18 16.79 -2.64
N GLU A 58 2.70 17.83 -3.29
CA GLU A 58 2.59 17.99 -4.74
C GLU A 58 3.15 16.75 -5.48
N GLY A 59 2.39 16.23 -6.44
CA GLY A 59 2.78 15.05 -7.22
C GLY A 59 2.47 13.70 -6.57
N PHE A 60 1.89 13.67 -5.37
CA PHE A 60 1.33 12.46 -4.77
C PHE A 60 -0.18 12.40 -5.00
N GLU A 61 -0.66 11.19 -5.29
CA GLU A 61 -2.09 10.87 -5.35
C GLU A 61 -2.50 10.13 -4.08
N PRO A 62 -3.61 10.49 -3.42
CA PRO A 62 -4.07 9.79 -2.23
C PRO A 62 -4.63 8.40 -2.60
N LEU A 63 -4.36 7.41 -1.73
CA LEU A 63 -5.00 6.10 -1.80
C LEU A 63 -6.01 5.97 -0.66
N ALA A 64 -7.29 5.95 -1.00
CA ALA A 64 -8.39 5.79 -0.05
C ALA A 64 -8.77 4.31 0.11
N PHE A 65 -9.54 3.99 1.15
CA PHE A 65 -9.98 2.61 1.41
C PHE A 65 -10.69 1.97 0.20
N ALA A 66 -11.45 2.78 -0.56
CA ALA A 66 -12.17 2.33 -1.75
C ALA A 66 -11.26 1.88 -2.91
N ASP A 67 -9.98 2.24 -2.90
CA ASP A 67 -9.00 1.87 -3.93
C ASP A 67 -8.42 0.48 -3.70
N PHE A 68 -8.77 -0.17 -2.59
CA PHE A 68 -8.27 -1.47 -2.20
C PHE A 68 -9.35 -2.56 -2.24
N GLU A 69 -8.88 -3.79 -2.40
CA GLU A 69 -9.60 -5.02 -2.09
C GLU A 69 -8.88 -5.73 -0.94
N ALA A 70 -9.59 -6.63 -0.25
CA ALA A 70 -9.05 -7.34 0.90
C ALA A 70 -8.87 -8.83 0.58
N PHE A 71 -7.68 -9.36 0.87
CA PHE A 71 -7.43 -10.78 0.93
C PHE A 71 -7.54 -11.27 2.38
N ASP A 72 -8.29 -12.35 2.59
CA ASP A 72 -8.52 -13.01 3.89
C ASP A 72 -8.88 -12.00 5.00
N ALA A 73 -10.07 -11.44 4.89
CA ALA A 73 -10.61 -10.44 5.81
C ALA A 73 -12.06 -10.75 6.19
N GLN A 74 -12.42 -10.39 7.42
CA GLN A 74 -13.78 -10.33 7.90
C GLN A 74 -14.28 -8.88 7.89
N ALA A 75 -15.58 -8.68 8.11
CA ALA A 75 -16.21 -7.35 8.03
C ALA A 75 -15.59 -6.31 8.98
N ASP A 76 -14.99 -6.74 10.09
CA ASP A 76 -14.35 -5.89 11.10
C ASP A 76 -12.81 -5.87 11.02
N THR A 77 -12.22 -6.52 10.01
CA THR A 77 -10.76 -6.57 9.87
C THR A 77 -10.17 -5.23 9.44
N TRP A 78 -10.86 -4.50 8.56
CA TRP A 78 -10.42 -3.21 8.03
C TRP A 78 -11.53 -2.18 8.12
N ALA A 79 -11.16 -0.97 8.53
CA ALA A 79 -12.06 0.18 8.56
C ALA A 79 -11.33 1.45 8.13
N ALA A 80 -12.01 2.29 7.35
CA ALA A 80 -11.62 3.69 7.18
C ALA A 80 -12.01 4.48 8.44
N THR A 81 -11.12 5.37 8.87
CA THR A 81 -11.33 6.31 9.97
C THR A 81 -10.85 7.69 9.54
N ASP A 82 -11.14 8.72 10.33
CA ASP A 82 -10.62 10.07 10.11
C ASP A 82 -9.08 10.13 10.13
N GLU A 83 -8.43 9.12 10.71
CA GLU A 83 -6.99 9.00 10.82
C GLU A 83 -6.36 8.07 9.76
N GLY A 84 -7.14 7.58 8.80
CA GLY A 84 -6.69 6.68 7.74
C GLY A 84 -7.27 5.26 7.86
N LEU A 85 -6.46 4.24 7.61
CA LEU A 85 -6.91 2.84 7.63
C LEU A 85 -6.54 2.17 8.95
N LYS A 86 -7.53 1.55 9.59
CA LYS A 86 -7.34 0.73 10.79
C LYS A 86 -7.46 -0.75 10.45
N CYS A 87 -6.52 -1.55 10.95
CA CYS A 87 -6.55 -3.01 10.87
C CYS A 87 -6.74 -3.63 12.26
N SER A 88 -7.62 -4.62 12.39
CA SER A 88 -7.76 -5.41 13.64
C SER A 88 -6.62 -6.43 13.84
N GLY A 89 -5.93 -6.78 12.75
CA GLY A 89 -4.90 -7.83 12.71
C GLY A 89 -5.44 -9.26 12.74
N LYS A 90 -6.78 -9.44 12.66
CA LYS A 90 -7.44 -10.76 12.67
C LYS A 90 -8.58 -10.82 11.63
N PRO A 91 -8.63 -11.86 10.77
CA PRO A 91 -7.56 -12.84 10.50
C PRO A 91 -6.32 -12.17 9.91
N LYS A 92 -5.27 -12.96 9.63
CA LYS A 92 -4.11 -12.43 8.93
C LYS A 92 -4.44 -12.32 7.46
N GLY A 93 -4.46 -11.10 6.96
CA GLY A 93 -4.74 -10.78 5.57
C GLY A 93 -4.10 -9.45 5.20
N TYR A 94 -4.43 -8.93 4.02
CA TYR A 94 -3.90 -7.65 3.56
C TYR A 94 -4.88 -6.96 2.63
N LEU A 95 -4.80 -5.63 2.60
CA LEU A 95 -5.35 -4.83 1.53
C LEU A 95 -4.37 -4.80 0.36
N TYR A 96 -4.88 -4.91 -0.86
CA TYR A 96 -4.13 -4.72 -2.10
C TYR A 96 -4.87 -3.75 -3.00
N SER A 97 -4.13 -2.90 -3.72
CA SER A 97 -4.73 -1.91 -4.61
C SER A 97 -5.41 -2.61 -5.79
N LYS A 98 -6.58 -2.11 -6.19
CA LYS A 98 -7.29 -2.58 -7.39
C LYS A 98 -6.49 -2.32 -8.66
N GLN A 99 -5.77 -1.19 -8.68
CA GLN A 99 -4.88 -0.81 -9.77
C GLN A 99 -3.45 -1.29 -9.48
N PRO A 100 -2.75 -1.83 -10.47
CA PRO A 100 -1.32 -2.12 -10.34
C PRO A 100 -0.49 -0.84 -10.49
N TYR A 101 0.61 -0.77 -9.73
CA TYR A 101 1.56 0.34 -9.80
C TYR A 101 2.98 -0.17 -10.09
N GLN A 102 3.74 0.64 -10.84
CA GLN A 102 5.16 0.43 -11.12
C GLN A 102 5.88 1.78 -11.11
N ASN A 103 7.19 1.79 -10.84
CA ASN A 103 8.02 3.00 -10.84
C ASN A 103 7.41 4.14 -9.99
N PHE A 104 6.98 3.81 -8.77
CA PHE A 104 6.28 4.73 -7.89
C PHE A 104 7.15 5.15 -6.69
N THR A 105 6.74 6.24 -6.06
CA THR A 105 7.13 6.59 -4.69
C THR A 105 5.93 6.37 -3.79
N LEU A 106 6.06 5.51 -2.78
CA LEU A 106 5.02 5.30 -1.78
C LEU A 106 5.37 6.09 -0.52
N ARG A 107 4.43 6.94 -0.07
CA ARG A 107 4.56 7.70 1.17
C ARG A 107 3.42 7.35 2.10
N LEU A 108 3.75 6.98 3.33
CA LEU A 108 2.79 6.67 4.38
C LEU A 108 3.41 6.88 5.76
N ASP A 109 2.55 7.17 6.72
CA ASP A 109 2.83 6.99 8.15
C ASP A 109 2.04 5.77 8.64
N TYR A 110 2.58 5.07 9.63
CA TYR A 110 1.86 3.99 10.31
C TYR A 110 2.21 3.96 11.79
N ARG A 111 1.31 3.42 12.60
CA ARG A 111 1.51 3.27 14.05
C ARG A 111 0.82 2.02 14.57
N PHE A 112 1.21 1.59 15.76
CA PHE A 112 0.56 0.49 16.48
C PHE A 112 -0.22 1.05 17.67
N PRO A 113 -1.35 0.44 18.06
CA PRO A 113 -1.93 0.68 19.37
C PRO A 113 -0.88 0.38 20.45
N ARG A 114 -0.66 1.33 21.37
CA ARG A 114 0.28 1.15 22.47
C ARG A 114 -0.35 0.23 23.53
N PRO A 115 0.29 -0.91 23.89
CA PRO A 115 -0.18 -1.72 25.00
C PRO A 115 0.07 -1.01 26.34
N ASP A 116 -0.92 -1.02 27.23
CA ASP A 116 -0.81 -0.37 28.57
C ASP A 116 0.35 -0.92 29.41
N ASN A 117 0.72 -2.19 29.19
CA ASN A 117 1.79 -2.86 29.91
C ASN A 117 3.17 -2.74 29.23
N LEU A 118 3.30 -1.94 28.16
CA LEU A 118 4.55 -1.76 27.45
C LEU A 118 5.51 -0.88 28.26
N LYS A 119 6.53 -1.51 28.85
CA LYS A 119 7.61 -0.84 29.61
C LYS A 119 8.89 -0.64 28.82
N ASP A 120 9.11 -1.46 27.80
CA ASP A 120 10.35 -1.57 27.05
C ASP A 120 10.03 -1.76 25.57
N GLU A 121 10.19 -0.72 24.77
CA GLU A 121 9.84 -0.72 23.35
C GLU A 121 10.72 -1.67 22.52
N ALA A 122 11.94 -1.96 22.98
CA ALA A 122 12.80 -2.94 22.33
C ALA A 122 12.21 -4.37 22.38
N LYS A 123 11.25 -4.61 23.28
CA LYS A 123 10.51 -5.89 23.40
C LYS A 123 9.14 -5.86 22.73
N PHE A 124 8.73 -4.72 22.15
CA PHE A 124 7.44 -4.62 21.49
C PHE A 124 7.38 -5.52 20.26
N LYS A 125 6.30 -6.30 20.15
CA LYS A 125 6.13 -7.33 19.10
C LYS A 125 5.15 -6.94 18.00
N GLY A 126 4.74 -5.67 17.95
CA GLY A 126 3.87 -5.15 16.88
C GLY A 126 4.48 -5.44 15.51
N ASN A 127 3.67 -6.02 14.63
CA ASN A 127 4.07 -6.45 13.31
C ASN A 127 3.02 -6.08 12.27
N THR A 128 3.50 -5.57 11.14
CA THR A 128 2.77 -5.27 9.91
C THR A 128 3.78 -5.35 8.76
N GLY A 129 3.33 -5.16 7.52
CA GLY A 129 4.20 -5.09 6.36
C GLY A 129 3.52 -4.35 5.22
N PHE A 130 4.33 -3.73 4.36
CA PHE A 130 3.86 -3.08 3.14
C PHE A 130 4.36 -3.89 1.96
N LEU A 131 3.43 -4.60 1.34
CA LEU A 131 3.74 -5.52 0.25
C LEU A 131 3.77 -4.75 -1.06
N VAL A 132 4.88 -4.85 -1.80
CA VAL A 132 5.06 -4.25 -3.12
C VAL A 132 5.38 -5.33 -4.14
N TYR A 133 4.96 -5.12 -5.37
CA TYR A 133 5.14 -6.08 -6.47
C TYR A 133 4.58 -7.48 -6.14
N ILE A 134 3.36 -7.53 -5.58
CA ILE A 134 2.61 -8.77 -5.44
C ILE A 134 2.39 -9.38 -6.82
N THR A 135 2.75 -10.64 -6.99
CA THR A 135 2.60 -11.39 -8.23
C THR A 135 2.03 -12.78 -7.97
N GLY A 136 1.33 -13.33 -8.96
CA GLY A 136 0.68 -14.63 -8.86
C GLY A 136 -0.56 -14.62 -7.98
N GLU A 137 -0.89 -15.78 -7.42
CA GLU A 137 -2.08 -15.96 -6.59
C GLU A 137 -1.94 -15.31 -5.21
N HIS A 138 -3.04 -14.72 -4.73
CA HIS A 138 -3.13 -14.24 -3.37
C HIS A 138 -3.10 -15.41 -2.37
N LYS A 139 -2.26 -15.27 -1.34
CA LYS A 139 -2.11 -16.22 -0.23
C LYS A 139 -1.53 -15.46 0.95
N LEU A 140 -1.56 -16.04 2.15
CA LEU A 140 -1.12 -15.36 3.38
C LEU A 140 0.30 -14.75 3.30
N TRP A 141 1.21 -15.39 2.56
CA TRP A 141 2.52 -14.84 2.20
C TRP A 141 2.67 -14.89 0.68
N PRO A 142 2.17 -13.89 -0.06
CA PRO A 142 2.22 -13.90 -1.51
C PRO A 142 3.65 -13.70 -2.02
N MET A 143 3.87 -13.98 -3.31
CA MET A 143 5.16 -13.67 -3.93
C MET A 143 5.26 -12.15 -4.10
N CYS A 144 6.11 -11.50 -3.30
CA CYS A 144 6.27 -10.05 -3.29
C CYS A 144 7.59 -9.64 -2.64
N LEU A 145 7.89 -8.35 -2.69
CA LEU A 145 8.80 -7.72 -1.74
C LEU A 145 7.98 -7.07 -0.61
N GLU A 146 8.52 -7.06 0.59
CA GLU A 146 7.91 -6.45 1.76
C GLU A 146 8.86 -5.38 2.31
N VAL A 147 8.36 -4.16 2.42
CA VAL A 147 8.93 -3.16 3.33
C VAL A 147 8.44 -3.53 4.73
N GLN A 148 9.32 -4.09 5.54
CA GLN A 148 8.99 -4.68 6.83
C GLN A 148 8.44 -3.61 7.79
N GLY A 149 7.29 -3.89 8.41
CA GLY A 149 6.64 -2.97 9.33
C GLY A 149 6.79 -3.33 10.80
N LYS A 150 7.32 -4.52 11.14
CA LYS A 150 7.64 -4.90 12.53
C LYS A 150 8.45 -3.81 13.20
N HIS A 151 7.99 -3.34 14.36
CA HIS A 151 8.55 -2.15 15.02
C HIS A 151 10.09 -2.18 15.17
N VAL A 152 10.65 -3.33 15.54
CA VAL A 152 12.11 -3.49 15.71
C VAL A 152 12.89 -3.73 14.41
N GLN A 153 12.22 -3.96 13.29
CA GLN A 153 12.78 -4.22 11.96
C GLN A 153 12.19 -3.28 10.88
N MET A 154 11.66 -2.12 11.29
CA MET A 154 10.99 -1.18 10.42
C MET A 154 11.87 -0.84 9.20
N ALA A 155 11.27 -0.84 8.01
CA ALA A 155 11.89 -0.51 6.72
C ALA A 155 12.98 -1.47 6.20
N ALA A 156 13.24 -2.60 6.87
CA ALA A 156 14.04 -3.66 6.27
C ALA A 156 13.33 -4.23 5.03
N ILE A 157 14.06 -4.56 3.97
CA ILE A 157 13.47 -5.15 2.76
C ILE A 157 13.54 -6.66 2.85
N LYS A 158 12.41 -7.34 2.59
CA LYS A 158 12.33 -8.81 2.61
C LYS A 158 11.62 -9.34 1.38
N GLU A 159 12.11 -10.43 0.83
CA GLU A 159 11.40 -11.27 -0.12
C GLU A 159 10.38 -12.19 0.59
N ASN A 160 9.23 -12.42 -0.05
CA ASN A 160 8.20 -13.34 0.42
C ASN A 160 7.71 -14.26 -0.69
N GLY A 161 7.10 -15.38 -0.30
CA GLY A 161 6.33 -16.24 -1.21
C GLY A 161 7.13 -16.89 -2.34
N GLY A 162 8.46 -16.93 -2.24
CA GLY A 162 9.37 -17.45 -3.25
C GLY A 162 9.90 -16.41 -4.23
N ALA A 163 9.76 -15.11 -3.93
CA ALA A 163 10.40 -14.06 -4.71
C ALA A 163 11.94 -14.21 -4.69
N GLU A 164 12.57 -13.78 -5.78
CA GLU A 164 14.03 -13.81 -5.90
C GLU A 164 14.69 -12.96 -4.80
N PRO A 165 15.85 -13.40 -4.26
CA PRO A 165 16.56 -12.63 -3.25
C PRO A 165 16.92 -11.24 -3.78
N VAL A 166 16.66 -10.22 -2.97
CA VAL A 166 17.03 -8.84 -3.29
C VAL A 166 18.31 -8.44 -2.58
N LYS A 167 19.15 -7.67 -3.26
CA LYS A 167 20.24 -6.97 -2.62
C LYS A 167 19.70 -5.65 -2.08
N ALA A 168 19.56 -5.55 -0.77
CA ALA A 168 19.25 -4.31 -0.07
C ALA A 168 20.51 -3.77 0.62
N GLU A 169 20.70 -2.45 0.56
CA GLU A 169 21.63 -1.75 1.43
C GLU A 169 20.83 -1.29 2.66
N GLU A 170 21.28 -1.72 3.82
CA GLU A 170 20.53 -1.61 5.07
C GLU A 170 21.29 -0.66 6.01
N ASP A 171 20.62 0.37 6.53
CA ASP A 171 21.18 1.32 7.50
C ASP A 171 20.39 1.25 8.83
N ASP A 172 20.92 0.47 9.78
CA ASP A 172 20.33 0.32 11.10
C ASP A 172 20.31 1.63 11.91
N ALA A 173 21.30 2.50 11.73
CA ALA A 173 21.38 3.74 12.47
C ALA A 173 20.30 4.71 12.00
N ALA A 174 20.14 4.86 10.67
CA ALA A 174 19.07 5.65 10.08
C ALA A 174 17.69 5.11 10.46
N ARG A 175 17.50 3.78 10.47
CA ARG A 175 16.25 3.16 10.96
C ARG A 175 15.95 3.51 12.40
N GLN A 176 16.93 3.38 13.28
CA GLN A 176 16.76 3.70 14.70
C GLN A 176 16.45 5.18 14.92
N GLN A 177 17.09 6.06 14.15
CA GLN A 177 16.83 7.50 14.18
C GLN A 177 15.43 7.87 13.67
N ALA A 178 14.96 7.20 12.61
CA ALA A 178 13.66 7.47 12.01
C ALA A 178 12.48 6.84 12.76
N ARG A 179 12.73 5.80 13.58
CA ARG A 179 11.70 5.07 14.30
C ARG A 179 11.06 5.94 15.39
N LYS A 180 9.77 6.21 15.22
CA LYS A 180 8.93 6.86 16.23
C LYS A 180 8.63 5.88 17.39
N PRO A 181 8.34 6.38 18.61
CA PRO A 181 7.90 5.56 19.73
C PRO A 181 6.66 4.72 19.40
N VAL A 182 6.40 3.67 20.19
CA VAL A 182 5.18 2.87 20.04
C VAL A 182 3.96 3.68 20.51
N GLY A 183 3.01 3.93 19.62
CA GLY A 183 1.77 4.64 19.91
C GLY A 183 1.58 5.87 19.04
#